data_AF-A0A7X7C9F3-F1
#
_entry.id   AF-A0A7X7C9F3-F1
#
_cell.length_a   1.000
_cell.length_b   1.000
_cell.length_c   1.000
_cell.angle_alpha   90.00
_cell.angle_beta   90.00
_cell.angle_gamma   90.00
#
_symmetry.space_group_name_H-M   'P 1'
#
loop_
_entity.id
_entity.type
_entity.pdbx_description
1 polymer ?
#
loop_
_entity_poly.entity_id
_entity_poly.type
_entity_poly.pdbx_seq_one_letter_code
_entity_poly.pdbx_strand_id
1 'polypeptide(L)'
;MINGNLATEGDFRRLSSAFEELSGGSFEFHVSSHDDELAYEEIVRLIDSDDDGKGTYADLRNISAAGFGDLNSILKKYGLDPSFEIAPAYGKAIYDVPWGLWSSKEFALMVVERVPGYLQFVDPVLQDDPDVVLAAVRNSGTALKYASLRLRDDPCIVRAAVEQDGMALQYAGPKSRADRDIVLIAVKEDYGAFKYADPLLQKDRDFMIMGVKNGVYLPVFDGALFDREILAESAEICIGILLQSRLDVKDVAYAWGKIRNKYSKRLRRVFKGRVPKNFSDFNKALKRIYDIEFLERFRSIDTLLGVLELRLNPGRAVGKTAVVISPKVDGNGAFDSYPVVDRLRELGFTVLYYEVGDEGAAIRALKHATMKGKRKADVVVIEGHGSASTLSLGGEDLGAGGKMSDEFKYIDSSDVENGRDELRLKRFIKQGGDLVLNSCSNGEGFDRNRGNLANRLAEVLPGIRIQSATEPMNVKEIYIDLYGRPIFQWTAGTLYVRG
;
A
#
# COMPACT_ATOMS: atom_id res chain seq x y z
N MET A 1 43.49 9.30 -20.51
CA MET A 1 43.05 8.52 -19.35
C MET A 1 43.99 7.34 -19.18
N ILE A 2 44.90 7.44 -18.21
CA ILE A 2 45.98 6.46 -17.96
C ILE A 2 45.40 5.35 -17.10
N ASN A 3 45.08 4.21 -17.72
CA ASN A 3 44.63 3.02 -17.00
C ASN A 3 45.85 2.13 -16.74
N GLY A 4 46.50 2.40 -15.63
CA GLY A 4 47.61 1.61 -15.13
C GLY A 4 47.69 1.80 -13.62
N ASN A 5 48.20 0.79 -12.94
CA ASN A 5 48.67 0.92 -11.56
C ASN A 5 49.87 1.89 -11.56
N LEU A 6 49.60 3.19 -11.60
CA LEU A 6 50.45 4.13 -10.92
C LEU A 6 50.19 3.84 -9.45
N ALA A 7 50.99 2.91 -8.93
CA ALA A 7 50.84 2.35 -7.60
C ALA A 7 50.84 3.46 -6.54
N THR A 8 51.38 4.64 -6.88
CA THR A 8 51.32 5.82 -6.02
C THR A 8 51.21 7.12 -6.83
N GLU A 9 50.68 8.15 -6.18
CA GLU A 9 50.61 9.54 -6.68
C GLU A 9 51.99 10.10 -7.10
N GLY A 10 53.09 9.54 -6.58
CA GLY A 10 54.46 9.96 -6.89
C GLY A 10 54.91 9.65 -8.32
N ASP A 11 54.44 8.56 -8.91
CA ASP A 11 54.81 8.18 -10.28
C ASP A 11 54.05 9.03 -11.32
N PHE A 12 52.83 9.46 -10.98
CA PHE A 12 52.03 10.37 -11.80
C PHE A 12 52.69 11.75 -11.91
N ARG A 13 53.25 12.28 -10.81
CA ARG A 13 53.95 13.58 -10.81
C ARG A 13 55.27 13.55 -11.59
N ARG A 14 56.03 12.44 -11.57
CA ARG A 14 57.29 12.31 -12.33
C ARG A 14 57.08 12.32 -13.84
N LEU A 15 56.04 11.64 -14.32
CA LEU A 15 55.68 11.63 -15.75
C LEU A 15 55.17 13.00 -16.22
N SER A 16 54.41 13.70 -15.37
CA SER A 16 53.96 15.06 -15.67
C SER A 16 55.14 16.03 -15.87
N SER A 17 56.12 16.02 -14.95
CA SER A 17 57.29 16.90 -15.06
C SER A 17 58.21 16.58 -16.26
N ALA A 18 58.36 15.30 -16.61
CA ALA A 18 59.16 14.91 -17.79
C ALA A 18 58.51 15.34 -19.11
N PHE A 19 57.17 15.38 -19.16
CA PHE A 19 56.44 15.85 -20.34
C PHE A 19 56.52 17.37 -20.51
N GLU A 20 56.42 18.14 -19.42
CA GLU A 20 56.57 19.61 -19.45
C GLU A 20 57.96 20.04 -19.96
N GLU A 21 59.01 19.30 -19.59
CA GLU A 21 60.39 19.50 -20.07
C GLU A 21 60.57 19.21 -21.58
N LEU A 22 59.86 18.22 -22.12
CA LEU A 22 59.97 17.81 -23.52
C LEU A 22 59.09 18.64 -24.47
N SER A 23 57.91 19.08 -24.02
CA SER A 23 56.95 19.81 -24.86
C SER A 23 56.95 21.34 -24.68
N GLY A 24 57.65 21.87 -23.67
CA GLY A 24 57.79 23.32 -23.44
C GLY A 24 56.49 24.03 -23.02
N GLY A 25 55.48 23.30 -22.56
CA GLY A 25 54.19 23.82 -22.09
C GLY A 25 53.56 22.89 -21.04
N SER A 26 52.70 23.44 -20.19
CA SER A 26 52.08 22.74 -19.05
C SER A 26 50.73 22.09 -19.38
N PHE A 27 50.44 20.93 -18.78
CA PHE A 27 49.24 20.10 -19.02
C PHE A 27 48.63 19.54 -17.72
N GLU A 28 47.29 19.37 -17.69
CA GLU A 28 46.52 18.66 -16.65
C GLU A 28 45.85 17.38 -17.21
N PHE A 29 45.77 16.30 -16.42
CA PHE A 29 45.29 14.96 -16.86
C PHE A 29 44.10 14.41 -16.04
N HIS A 30 43.21 13.65 -16.71
CA HIS A 30 42.08 12.87 -16.15
C HIS A 30 42.06 11.39 -16.66
N VAL A 31 41.45 10.43 -15.92
CA VAL A 31 41.46 8.94 -16.14
C VAL A 31 40.03 8.32 -16.31
N SER A 32 39.85 7.10 -16.89
CA SER A 32 38.85 6.74 -17.96
C SER A 32 39.09 5.53 -18.94
N SER A 33 38.15 4.56 -19.00
CA SER A 33 37.67 3.69 -20.13
C SER A 33 38.50 2.59 -20.85
N HIS A 34 37.89 1.38 -20.94
CA HIS A 34 37.51 0.53 -22.12
C HIS A 34 38.57 -0.15 -23.04
N ASP A 35 38.68 -1.49 -23.00
CA ASP A 35 38.72 -2.48 -24.13
C ASP A 35 39.01 -3.92 -23.59
N ASP A 36 38.20 -4.93 -24.00
CA ASP A 36 37.78 -6.08 -23.16
C ASP A 36 38.41 -7.49 -23.42
N GLU A 37 39.45 -7.69 -24.23
CA GLU A 37 40.01 -9.06 -24.45
C GLU A 37 41.49 -9.25 -24.11
N LEU A 38 42.32 -8.22 -24.20
CA LEU A 38 43.76 -8.31 -23.84
C LEU A 38 44.01 -8.02 -22.35
N ALA A 39 43.10 -7.31 -21.69
CA ALA A 39 43.15 -7.09 -20.25
C ALA A 39 43.00 -8.39 -19.45
N TYR A 40 42.27 -9.38 -19.97
CA TYR A 40 42.02 -10.64 -19.25
C TYR A 40 43.28 -11.49 -19.06
N GLU A 41 44.09 -11.72 -20.10
CA GLU A 41 45.32 -12.52 -19.96
C GLU A 41 46.43 -11.81 -19.17
N GLU A 42 46.48 -10.48 -19.23
CA GLU A 42 47.48 -9.67 -18.53
C GLU A 42 47.11 -9.44 -17.05
N ILE A 43 45.81 -9.32 -16.74
CA ILE A 43 45.27 -9.34 -15.37
C ILE A 43 45.44 -10.73 -14.75
N VAL A 44 45.19 -11.82 -15.49
CA VAL A 44 45.43 -13.19 -15.01
C VAL A 44 46.92 -13.43 -14.70
N ARG A 45 47.85 -12.92 -15.51
CA ARG A 45 49.30 -13.02 -15.23
C ARG A 45 49.77 -12.15 -14.07
N LEU A 46 49.21 -10.96 -13.88
CA LEU A 46 49.52 -10.09 -12.74
C LEU A 46 48.97 -10.65 -11.42
N ILE A 47 47.80 -11.30 -11.45
CA ILE A 47 47.18 -11.96 -10.30
C ILE A 47 47.91 -13.25 -9.90
N ASP A 48 48.49 -14.00 -10.84
CA ASP A 48 49.34 -15.17 -10.56
C ASP A 48 50.71 -14.79 -9.94
N SER A 49 51.06 -13.50 -9.88
CA SER A 49 52.37 -13.03 -9.42
C SER A 49 52.41 -12.42 -8.00
N ASP A 50 51.25 -12.14 -7.40
CA ASP A 50 51.13 -11.84 -5.96
C ASP A 50 50.68 -13.10 -5.22
N ASP A 51 51.65 -13.97 -4.96
CA ASP A 51 51.51 -15.19 -4.17
C ASP A 51 51.83 -14.91 -2.70
N ASP A 52 50.86 -14.34 -1.97
CA ASP A 52 50.82 -14.34 -0.50
C ASP A 52 50.06 -15.56 0.06
N GLY A 53 49.91 -16.62 -0.75
CA GLY A 53 49.55 -17.96 -0.29
C GLY A 53 48.14 -18.10 0.28
N LYS A 54 47.22 -17.19 -0.04
CA LYS A 54 45.83 -17.21 0.43
C LYS A 54 44.81 -17.21 -0.72
N GLY A 55 44.77 -18.32 -1.45
CA GLY A 55 43.62 -18.74 -2.28
C GLY A 55 43.46 -18.00 -3.62
N THR A 56 43.65 -18.75 -4.72
CA THR A 56 43.69 -18.22 -6.09
C THR A 56 42.33 -18.24 -6.81
N TYR A 57 42.17 -17.41 -7.84
CA TYR A 57 41.04 -17.38 -8.80
C TYR A 57 40.74 -18.76 -9.46
N ALA A 58 41.71 -19.68 -9.48
CA ALA A 58 41.55 -21.06 -9.93
C ALA A 58 40.52 -21.88 -9.12
N ASP A 59 40.32 -21.55 -7.82
CA ASP A 59 39.31 -22.18 -6.99
C ASP A 59 37.88 -21.75 -7.39
N LEU A 60 37.74 -20.56 -7.98
CA LEU A 60 36.46 -19.96 -8.36
C LEU A 60 36.00 -20.35 -9.77
N ARG A 61 36.94 -20.69 -10.66
CA ARG A 61 36.67 -21.12 -12.03
C ARG A 61 35.90 -22.46 -12.13
N ASN A 62 35.89 -23.25 -11.05
CA ASN A 62 35.22 -24.54 -10.97
C ASN A 62 33.77 -24.48 -10.42
N ILE A 63 33.26 -23.30 -10.06
CA ILE A 63 31.92 -23.12 -9.46
C ILE A 63 30.80 -23.43 -10.46
N SER A 64 31.06 -23.45 -11.77
CA SER A 64 30.03 -23.66 -12.80
C SER A 64 29.65 -25.11 -13.10
N ALA A 65 30.06 -26.11 -12.29
CA ALA A 65 29.75 -27.51 -12.62
C ALA A 65 29.15 -28.38 -11.50
N ALA A 66 29.15 -27.97 -10.22
CA ALA A 66 28.57 -28.78 -9.15
C ALA A 66 27.90 -27.89 -8.09
N GLY A 67 26.61 -28.15 -7.84
CA GLY A 67 25.72 -27.29 -7.04
C GLY A 67 26.11 -27.09 -5.57
N PHE A 68 25.34 -26.23 -4.90
CA PHE A 68 25.26 -25.82 -3.47
C PHE A 68 26.16 -26.48 -2.39
N GLY A 69 26.59 -27.74 -2.51
CA GLY A 69 27.55 -28.38 -1.61
C GLY A 69 28.95 -27.76 -1.63
N ASP A 70 29.42 -27.25 -2.78
CA ASP A 70 30.75 -26.64 -2.89
C ASP A 70 30.82 -25.24 -2.26
N LEU A 71 29.74 -24.46 -2.32
CA LEU A 71 29.71 -23.11 -1.75
C LEU A 71 29.91 -23.12 -0.23
N ASN A 72 29.25 -24.03 0.50
CA ASN A 72 29.42 -24.16 1.96
C ASN A 72 30.85 -24.59 2.36
N SER A 73 31.50 -25.40 1.52
CA SER A 73 32.88 -25.84 1.72
C SER A 73 33.86 -24.70 1.47
N ILE A 74 33.64 -23.91 0.42
CA ILE A 74 34.42 -22.71 0.07
C ILE A 74 34.26 -21.63 1.14
N LEU A 75 33.04 -21.33 1.57
CA LEU A 75 32.79 -20.38 2.66
C LEU A 75 33.57 -20.79 3.92
N LYS A 76 33.49 -22.07 4.32
CA LYS A 76 34.30 -22.61 5.44
C LYS A 76 35.81 -22.50 5.21
N LYS A 77 36.31 -22.70 3.98
CA LYS A 77 37.74 -22.54 3.61
C LYS A 77 38.24 -21.11 3.87
N TYR A 78 37.39 -20.11 3.64
CA TYR A 78 37.67 -18.70 3.95
C TYR A 78 37.23 -18.28 5.38
N GLY A 79 36.83 -19.26 6.20
CA GLY A 79 36.34 -19.07 7.57
C GLY A 79 35.06 -18.24 7.65
N LEU A 80 34.23 -18.27 6.61
CA LEU A 80 32.89 -17.71 6.55
C LEU A 80 31.89 -18.80 6.94
N ASP A 81 31.03 -18.52 7.91
CA ASP A 81 30.02 -19.48 8.36
C ASP A 81 28.90 -19.61 7.30
N PRO A 82 28.54 -20.81 6.81
CA PRO A 82 27.39 -20.99 5.91
C PRO A 82 26.04 -20.59 6.49
N SER A 83 25.90 -20.55 7.83
CA SER A 83 24.72 -19.94 8.48
C SER A 83 24.80 -18.42 8.54
N PHE A 84 25.63 -17.81 7.69
CA PHE A 84 26.01 -16.41 7.62
C PHE A 84 24.84 -15.48 7.97
N GLU A 85 24.75 -15.10 9.24
CA GLU A 85 24.01 -13.92 9.64
C GLU A 85 24.88 -12.75 9.19
N ILE A 86 24.44 -12.09 8.13
CA ILE A 86 25.00 -10.82 7.68
C ILE A 86 24.66 -9.77 8.75
N ALA A 87 25.36 -9.82 9.87
CA ALA A 87 25.21 -8.89 10.97
C ALA A 87 26.16 -7.70 10.73
N PRO A 88 25.70 -6.44 10.87
CA PRO A 88 26.59 -5.27 10.81
C PRO A 88 27.62 -5.21 11.95
N ALA A 89 27.62 -6.16 12.89
CA ALA A 89 28.18 -5.96 14.22
C ALA A 89 29.23 -6.96 14.73
N TYR A 90 29.54 -8.07 14.04
CA TYR A 90 30.55 -9.01 14.60
C TYR A 90 31.45 -9.66 13.54
N GLY A 91 32.70 -9.16 13.45
CA GLY A 91 33.89 -10.02 13.36
C GLY A 91 34.57 -10.24 12.00
N LYS A 92 33.87 -10.17 10.87
CA LYS A 92 34.48 -10.14 9.52
C LYS A 92 33.74 -9.14 8.66
N ALA A 93 34.47 -8.19 8.09
CA ALA A 93 33.87 -7.12 7.31
C ALA A 93 33.44 -7.68 5.94
N ILE A 94 32.39 -7.10 5.34
CA ILE A 94 32.01 -7.43 3.96
C ILE A 94 33.17 -7.27 2.96
N TYR A 95 34.16 -6.46 3.33
CA TYR A 95 35.43 -6.24 2.63
C TYR A 95 36.40 -7.43 2.69
N ASP A 96 36.19 -8.38 3.60
CA ASP A 96 37.03 -9.58 3.74
C ASP A 96 36.55 -10.74 2.82
N VAL A 97 35.44 -10.55 2.09
CA VAL A 97 34.94 -11.51 1.11
C VAL A 97 35.81 -11.42 -0.15
N PRO A 98 36.47 -12.52 -0.58
CA PRO A 98 37.27 -12.53 -1.81
C PRO A 98 36.51 -11.99 -3.01
N TRP A 99 37.13 -11.07 -3.76
CA TRP A 99 36.49 -10.38 -4.88
C TRP A 99 35.79 -11.34 -5.86
N GLY A 100 36.44 -12.44 -6.23
CA GLY A 100 35.86 -13.34 -7.22
C GLY A 100 34.63 -14.14 -6.74
N LEU A 101 34.29 -14.15 -5.45
CA LEU A 101 32.98 -14.66 -5.00
C LEU A 101 31.85 -13.70 -5.41
N TRP A 102 32.10 -12.39 -5.46
CA TRP A 102 31.14 -11.40 -5.93
C TRP A 102 30.81 -11.52 -7.42
N SER A 103 31.64 -12.23 -8.18
CA SER A 103 31.39 -12.58 -9.59
C SER A 103 30.67 -13.93 -9.77
N SER A 104 30.35 -14.67 -8.70
CA SER A 104 29.52 -15.89 -8.77
C SER A 104 28.04 -15.54 -8.63
N LYS A 105 27.22 -15.98 -9.60
CA LYS A 105 25.77 -15.78 -9.58
C LYS A 105 25.12 -16.46 -8.37
N GLU A 106 25.58 -17.65 -8.01
CA GLU A 106 25.08 -18.45 -6.89
C GLU A 106 25.35 -17.73 -5.56
N PHE A 107 26.58 -17.24 -5.36
CA PHE A 107 26.92 -16.45 -4.18
C PHE A 107 26.14 -15.13 -4.16
N ALA A 108 26.04 -14.43 -5.29
CA ALA A 108 25.27 -13.20 -5.41
C ALA A 108 23.79 -13.40 -5.02
N LEU A 109 23.10 -14.41 -5.57
CA LEU A 109 21.71 -14.74 -5.20
C LEU A 109 21.58 -15.02 -3.70
N MET A 110 22.46 -15.87 -3.17
CA MET A 110 22.46 -16.24 -1.75
C MET A 110 22.55 -15.01 -0.82
N VAL A 111 23.38 -14.03 -1.14
CA VAL A 111 23.58 -12.85 -0.30
C VAL A 111 22.50 -11.79 -0.49
N VAL A 112 22.07 -11.51 -1.73
CA VAL A 112 21.08 -10.46 -2.00
C VAL A 112 19.67 -10.83 -1.56
N GLU A 113 19.34 -12.13 -1.49
CA GLU A 113 18.08 -12.60 -0.91
C GLU A 113 17.96 -12.31 0.59
N ARG A 114 19.09 -12.23 1.30
CA ARG A 114 19.13 -11.97 2.74
C ARG A 114 19.41 -10.52 3.07
N VAL A 115 20.37 -9.91 2.36
CA VAL A 115 20.77 -8.51 2.51
C VAL A 115 20.84 -7.87 1.12
N PRO A 116 19.72 -7.33 0.63
CA PRO A 116 19.61 -6.76 -0.71
C PRO A 116 20.63 -5.65 -1.01
N GLY A 117 21.06 -4.91 0.01
CA GLY A 117 22.06 -3.85 -0.12
C GLY A 117 23.44 -4.34 -0.56
N TYR A 118 23.71 -5.65 -0.53
CA TYR A 118 24.98 -6.23 -0.98
C TYR A 118 25.09 -6.34 -2.49
N LEU A 119 24.01 -6.07 -3.24
CA LEU A 119 24.07 -5.92 -4.69
C LEU A 119 25.14 -4.90 -5.13
N GLN A 120 25.46 -3.92 -4.29
CA GLN A 120 26.52 -2.93 -4.55
C GLN A 120 27.94 -3.51 -4.68
N PHE A 121 28.18 -4.69 -4.09
CA PHE A 121 29.48 -5.37 -4.11
C PHE A 121 29.55 -6.46 -5.18
N VAL A 122 28.39 -6.93 -5.67
CA VAL A 122 28.27 -7.91 -6.74
C VAL A 122 28.89 -7.35 -8.01
N ASP A 123 29.53 -8.22 -8.80
CA ASP A 123 30.16 -7.86 -10.07
C ASP A 123 29.18 -7.12 -11.00
N PRO A 124 29.62 -6.05 -11.70
CA PRO A 124 28.76 -5.29 -12.61
C PRO A 124 28.01 -6.13 -13.65
N VAL A 125 28.57 -7.25 -14.10
CA VAL A 125 27.90 -8.18 -15.03
C VAL A 125 26.63 -8.77 -14.38
N LEU A 126 26.71 -9.10 -13.09
CA LEU A 126 25.60 -9.64 -12.32
C LEU A 126 24.66 -8.55 -11.77
N GLN A 127 25.13 -7.29 -11.64
CA GLN A 127 24.24 -6.13 -11.45
C GLN A 127 23.39 -5.82 -12.69
N ASP A 128 23.74 -6.39 -13.86
CA ASP A 128 22.92 -6.40 -15.07
C ASP A 128 22.21 -7.76 -15.30
N ASP A 129 22.27 -8.70 -14.35
CA ASP A 129 21.52 -9.97 -14.42
C ASP A 129 20.10 -9.80 -13.83
N PRO A 130 19.04 -10.02 -14.63
CA PRO A 130 17.67 -9.84 -14.17
C PRO A 130 17.31 -10.68 -12.94
N ASP A 131 17.80 -11.91 -12.82
CA ASP A 131 17.43 -12.82 -11.73
C ASP A 131 18.04 -12.34 -10.40
N VAL A 132 19.32 -11.93 -10.44
CA VAL A 132 20.04 -11.42 -9.25
C VAL A 132 19.38 -10.13 -8.76
N VAL A 133 19.09 -9.20 -9.66
CA VAL A 133 18.43 -7.94 -9.31
C VAL A 133 17.01 -8.17 -8.82
N LEU A 134 16.23 -9.06 -9.47
CA LEU A 134 14.87 -9.37 -9.06
C LEU A 134 14.82 -9.97 -7.65
N ALA A 135 15.75 -10.86 -7.31
CA ALA A 135 15.87 -11.45 -5.98
C ALA A 135 16.15 -10.37 -4.90
N ALA A 136 16.99 -9.38 -5.22
CA ALA A 136 17.28 -8.26 -4.33
C ALA A 136 16.05 -7.36 -4.14
N VAL A 137 15.41 -6.89 -5.23
CA VAL A 137 14.33 -5.89 -5.14
C VAL A 137 13.05 -6.42 -4.50
N ARG A 138 12.78 -7.74 -4.59
CA ARG A 138 11.66 -8.38 -3.90
C ARG A 138 11.78 -8.32 -2.38
N ASN A 139 13.00 -8.23 -1.86
CA ASN A 139 13.28 -8.11 -0.43
C ASN A 139 13.53 -6.66 0.00
N SER A 140 14.01 -5.80 -0.91
CA SER A 140 14.09 -4.35 -0.70
C SER A 140 14.10 -3.60 -2.04
N GLY A 141 13.04 -2.86 -2.35
CA GLY A 141 12.88 -2.10 -3.58
C GLY A 141 14.00 -1.08 -3.79
N THR A 142 14.57 -0.53 -2.71
CA THR A 142 15.72 0.38 -2.79
C THR A 142 17.00 -0.23 -3.36
N ALA A 143 17.11 -1.57 -3.41
CA ALA A 143 18.23 -2.27 -4.05
C ALA A 143 18.34 -1.95 -5.56
N LEU A 144 17.26 -1.48 -6.18
CA LEU A 144 17.21 -1.04 -7.59
C LEU A 144 18.31 -0.02 -7.92
N LYS A 145 18.79 0.76 -6.95
CA LYS A 145 19.87 1.76 -7.15
C LYS A 145 21.21 1.17 -7.58
N TYR A 146 21.43 -0.12 -7.32
CA TYR A 146 22.66 -0.84 -7.66
C TYR A 146 22.55 -1.62 -8.98
N ALA A 147 21.35 -1.72 -9.55
CA ALA A 147 21.15 -2.37 -10.83
C ALA A 147 21.67 -1.48 -11.98
N SER A 148 21.97 -2.11 -13.10
CA SER A 148 22.31 -1.39 -14.34
C SER A 148 21.19 -0.44 -14.77
N LEU A 149 21.52 0.58 -15.55
CA LEU A 149 20.49 1.47 -16.13
C LEU A 149 19.47 0.71 -16.98
N ARG A 150 19.90 -0.33 -17.69
CA ARG A 150 19.03 -1.18 -18.51
C ARG A 150 17.95 -1.84 -17.67
N LEU A 151 18.32 -2.43 -16.52
CA LEU A 151 17.38 -3.07 -15.60
C LEU A 151 16.57 -2.05 -14.78
N ARG A 152 17.11 -0.86 -14.54
CA ARG A 152 16.35 0.27 -13.96
C ARG A 152 15.27 0.80 -14.91
N ASP A 153 15.35 0.50 -16.21
CA ASP A 153 14.30 0.77 -17.20
C ASP A 153 13.51 -0.50 -17.59
N ASP A 154 13.76 -1.64 -16.93
CA ASP A 154 13.00 -2.87 -17.17
C ASP A 154 11.66 -2.83 -16.40
N PRO A 155 10.50 -2.90 -17.10
CA PRO A 155 9.21 -2.76 -16.43
C PRO A 155 8.89 -3.86 -15.40
N CYS A 156 9.42 -5.08 -15.57
CA CYS A 156 9.17 -6.18 -14.64
C CYS A 156 9.97 -6.00 -13.35
N ILE A 157 11.25 -5.64 -13.45
CA ILE A 157 12.12 -5.38 -12.30
C ILE A 157 11.64 -4.16 -11.52
N VAL A 158 11.37 -3.05 -12.22
CA VAL A 158 10.97 -1.81 -11.55
C VAL A 158 9.61 -1.95 -10.91
N ARG A 159 8.64 -2.62 -11.56
CA ARG A 159 7.35 -2.93 -10.95
C ARG A 159 7.53 -3.69 -9.64
N ALA A 160 8.32 -4.76 -9.62
CA ALA A 160 8.58 -5.53 -8.41
C ALA A 160 9.21 -4.66 -7.31
N ALA A 161 10.11 -3.74 -7.67
CA ALA A 161 10.72 -2.82 -6.72
C ALA A 161 9.70 -1.83 -6.13
N VAL A 162 8.84 -1.22 -6.95
CA VAL A 162 7.87 -0.21 -6.48
C VAL A 162 6.64 -0.80 -5.80
N GLU A 163 6.30 -2.07 -6.09
CA GLU A 163 5.30 -2.84 -5.32
C GLU A 163 5.84 -3.22 -3.93
N GLN A 164 7.16 -3.33 -3.77
CA GLN A 164 7.80 -3.61 -2.48
C GLN A 164 8.02 -2.33 -1.66
N ASP A 165 8.47 -1.25 -2.30
CA ASP A 165 8.67 0.07 -1.70
C ASP A 165 8.43 1.15 -2.77
N GLY A 166 7.35 1.92 -2.66
CA GLY A 166 7.00 2.98 -3.61
C GLY A 166 8.13 3.99 -3.84
N MET A 167 8.96 4.26 -2.82
CA MET A 167 10.09 5.19 -2.91
C MET A 167 11.25 4.66 -3.77
N ALA A 168 11.23 3.39 -4.16
CA ALA A 168 12.16 2.81 -5.13
C ALA A 168 12.11 3.51 -6.50
N LEU A 169 11.01 4.21 -6.83
CA LEU A 169 10.86 4.99 -8.05
C LEU A 169 11.99 6.01 -8.25
N GLN A 170 12.59 6.52 -7.17
CA GLN A 170 13.74 7.45 -7.24
C GLN A 170 14.96 6.84 -7.93
N TYR A 171 15.08 5.52 -7.90
CA TYR A 171 16.16 4.76 -8.51
C TYR A 171 15.77 4.22 -9.89
N ALA A 172 14.51 4.30 -10.31
CA ALA A 172 14.12 3.88 -11.64
C ALA A 172 14.79 4.74 -12.73
N GLY A 173 15.00 4.14 -13.90
CA GLY A 173 15.53 4.82 -15.07
C GLY A 173 14.51 5.81 -15.65
N PRO A 174 14.93 6.69 -16.58
CA PRO A 174 14.06 7.72 -17.14
C PRO A 174 12.80 7.16 -17.81
N LYS A 175 12.86 6.00 -18.48
CA LYS A 175 11.69 5.42 -19.15
C LYS A 175 10.66 4.96 -18.13
N SER A 176 11.11 4.27 -17.09
CA SER A 176 10.23 3.80 -16.01
C SER A 176 9.65 4.94 -15.17
N ARG A 177 10.38 6.04 -14.97
CA ARG A 177 9.83 7.25 -14.30
C ARG A 177 8.82 8.01 -15.15
N ALA A 178 8.83 7.81 -16.46
CA ALA A 178 7.82 8.35 -17.38
C ALA A 178 6.65 7.39 -17.64
N ASP A 179 6.77 6.12 -17.23
CA ASP A 179 5.74 5.11 -17.39
C ASP A 179 4.58 5.33 -16.41
N ARG A 180 3.38 5.55 -16.93
CA ARG A 180 2.20 5.87 -16.14
C ARG A 180 1.81 4.73 -15.18
N ASP A 181 1.93 3.48 -15.60
CA ASP A 181 1.49 2.34 -14.78
C ASP A 181 2.46 2.11 -13.63
N ILE A 182 3.77 2.17 -13.89
CA ILE A 182 4.80 2.05 -12.85
C ILE A 182 4.66 3.17 -11.83
N VAL A 183 4.52 4.42 -12.28
CA VAL A 183 4.37 5.56 -11.37
C VAL A 183 3.07 5.45 -10.58
N LEU A 184 1.96 5.01 -11.19
CA LEU A 184 0.70 4.83 -10.47
C LEU A 184 0.82 3.76 -9.37
N ILE A 185 1.53 2.65 -9.62
CA ILE A 185 1.79 1.61 -8.61
C ILE A 185 2.65 2.17 -7.48
N ALA A 186 3.76 2.82 -7.83
CA ALA A 186 4.66 3.41 -6.83
C ALA A 186 3.94 4.40 -5.91
N VAL A 187 3.08 5.25 -6.47
CA VAL A 187 2.38 6.30 -5.74
C VAL A 187 1.17 5.75 -4.96
N LYS A 188 0.62 4.59 -5.37
CA LYS A 188 -0.33 3.83 -4.53
C LYS A 188 0.34 3.30 -3.27
N GLU A 189 1.58 2.82 -3.40
CA GLU A 189 2.33 2.26 -2.28
C GLU A 189 2.86 3.35 -1.34
N ASP A 190 3.67 4.27 -1.87
CA ASP A 190 4.08 5.49 -1.18
C ASP A 190 3.86 6.69 -2.09
N TYR A 191 2.91 7.52 -1.69
CA TYR A 191 2.55 8.71 -2.43
C TYR A 191 3.72 9.69 -2.64
N GLY A 192 4.73 9.66 -1.76
CA GLY A 192 5.93 10.49 -1.80
C GLY A 192 6.80 10.17 -3.00
N ALA A 193 6.59 9.00 -3.61
CA ALA A 193 7.24 8.59 -4.84
C ALA A 193 6.97 9.55 -6.01
N PHE A 194 5.83 10.25 -6.02
CA PHE A 194 5.43 11.10 -7.15
C PHE A 194 6.46 12.20 -7.49
N LYS A 195 7.21 12.69 -6.49
CA LYS A 195 8.27 13.70 -6.72
C LYS A 195 9.41 13.21 -7.62
N TYR A 196 9.51 11.89 -7.82
CA TYR A 196 10.52 11.25 -8.68
C TYR A 196 10.00 10.89 -10.07
N ALA A 197 8.68 10.98 -10.30
CA ALA A 197 8.10 10.78 -11.63
C ALA A 197 8.69 11.77 -12.64
N ASP A 198 8.59 11.46 -13.93
CA ASP A 198 9.03 12.36 -14.99
C ASP A 198 8.34 13.74 -14.85
N PRO A 199 9.06 14.88 -15.01
CA PRO A 199 8.48 16.21 -14.88
C PRO A 199 7.27 16.50 -15.77
N LEU A 200 7.15 15.84 -16.92
CA LEU A 200 5.96 15.93 -17.78
C LEU A 200 4.77 15.24 -17.12
N LEU A 201 4.99 14.07 -16.52
CA LEU A 201 3.96 13.34 -15.78
C LEU A 201 3.57 14.06 -14.48
N GLN A 202 4.54 14.72 -13.83
CA GLN A 202 4.28 15.58 -12.66
C GLN A 202 3.37 16.77 -12.96
N LYS A 203 3.25 17.17 -14.23
CA LYS A 203 2.36 18.25 -14.70
C LYS A 203 1.17 17.71 -15.48
N ASP A 204 1.07 16.39 -15.63
CA ASP A 204 0.02 15.74 -16.37
C ASP A 204 -1.25 15.69 -15.53
N ARG A 205 -2.18 16.55 -15.90
CA ARG A 205 -3.49 16.67 -15.30
C ARG A 205 -4.26 15.35 -15.29
N ASP A 206 -4.27 14.62 -16.40
CA ASP A 206 -5.06 13.40 -16.54
C ASP A 206 -4.49 12.30 -15.65
N PHE A 207 -3.17 12.26 -15.50
CA PHE A 207 -2.50 11.37 -14.56
C PHE A 207 -2.86 11.70 -13.09
N MET A 208 -2.83 12.98 -12.69
CA MET A 208 -3.22 13.38 -11.34
C MET A 208 -4.66 12.96 -11.02
N ILE A 209 -5.59 13.21 -11.95
CA ILE A 209 -6.99 12.80 -11.81
C ILE A 209 -7.12 11.26 -11.79
N MET A 210 -6.31 10.55 -12.58
CA MET A 210 -6.26 9.09 -12.58
C MET A 210 -5.82 8.54 -11.22
N GLY A 211 -4.82 9.15 -10.58
CA GLY A 211 -4.40 8.81 -9.22
C GLY A 211 -5.56 8.90 -8.22
N VAL A 212 -6.28 10.02 -8.23
CA VAL A 212 -7.45 10.22 -7.35
C VAL A 212 -8.54 9.18 -7.59
N LYS A 213 -8.84 8.84 -8.86
CA LYS A 213 -9.79 7.77 -9.20
C LYS A 213 -9.37 6.40 -8.67
N ASN A 214 -8.08 6.19 -8.51
CA ASN A 214 -7.48 4.93 -8.09
C ASN A 214 -7.23 4.84 -6.57
N GLY A 215 -7.83 5.74 -5.78
CA GLY A 215 -7.69 5.72 -4.31
C GLY A 215 -6.37 6.30 -3.81
N VAL A 216 -5.59 6.91 -4.69
CA VAL A 216 -4.36 7.59 -4.30
C VAL A 216 -4.71 8.97 -3.77
N TYR A 217 -4.74 9.10 -2.45
CA TYR A 217 -4.87 10.39 -1.75
C TYR A 217 -3.53 11.12 -1.79
N LEU A 218 -3.10 11.46 -3.00
CA LEU A 218 -1.86 12.13 -3.29
C LEU A 218 -1.55 13.24 -2.26
N PRO A 219 -0.40 13.18 -1.60
CA PRO A 219 0.24 14.33 -0.98
C PRO A 219 0.83 15.32 -1.99
N VAL A 220 0.41 15.22 -3.25
CA VAL A 220 0.73 16.10 -4.36
C VAL A 220 0.04 17.47 -4.27
N PHE A 221 -0.86 17.68 -3.31
CA PHE A 221 -1.37 19.02 -2.98
C PHE A 221 -0.37 19.85 -2.13
N ASP A 222 0.93 19.70 -2.35
CA ASP A 222 1.89 20.75 -2.02
C ASP A 222 1.73 21.82 -3.11
N GLY A 223 1.44 23.06 -2.70
CA GLY A 223 0.80 24.10 -3.53
C GLY A 223 1.54 24.54 -4.79
N ALA A 224 2.75 24.02 -5.05
CA ALA A 224 3.55 24.31 -6.23
C ALA A 224 3.15 23.53 -7.49
N LEU A 225 2.47 22.38 -7.36
CA LEU A 225 2.18 21.46 -8.48
C LEU A 225 0.71 21.47 -8.95
N PHE A 226 -0.19 22.14 -8.22
CA PHE A 226 -1.63 22.00 -8.42
C PHE A 226 -2.33 23.28 -8.90
N ASP A 227 -3.15 23.14 -9.95
CA ASP A 227 -4.16 24.13 -10.35
C ASP A 227 -5.46 23.86 -9.55
N ARG A 228 -6.10 24.91 -9.05
CA ARG A 228 -7.42 24.89 -8.38
C ARG A 228 -8.51 24.15 -9.16
N GLU A 229 -8.43 24.07 -10.50
CA GLU A 229 -9.33 23.25 -11.31
C GLU A 229 -9.12 21.76 -11.10
N ILE A 230 -7.86 21.31 -11.00
CA ILE A 230 -7.58 19.89 -10.73
C ILE A 230 -8.08 19.54 -9.34
N LEU A 231 -7.93 20.43 -8.36
CA LEU A 231 -8.52 20.24 -7.02
C LEU A 231 -10.05 20.14 -7.10
N ALA A 232 -10.71 21.01 -7.86
CA ALA A 232 -12.16 21.00 -8.00
C ALA A 232 -12.67 19.68 -8.60
N GLU A 233 -12.04 19.18 -9.68
CA GLU A 233 -12.38 17.88 -10.26
C GLU A 233 -12.04 16.70 -9.36
N SER A 234 -10.88 16.76 -8.70
CA SER A 234 -10.47 15.75 -7.72
C SER A 234 -11.46 15.67 -6.57
N ALA A 235 -11.95 16.80 -6.07
CA ALA A 235 -12.93 16.86 -4.98
C ALA A 235 -14.32 16.36 -5.40
N GLU A 236 -14.65 16.38 -6.69
CA GLU A 236 -15.86 15.72 -7.17
C GLU A 236 -15.74 14.20 -7.16
N ILE A 237 -14.55 13.68 -7.47
CA ILE A 237 -14.24 12.25 -7.45
C ILE A 237 -14.07 11.76 -6.01
N CYS A 238 -13.38 12.55 -5.19
CA CYS A 238 -12.96 12.24 -3.83
C CYS A 238 -13.21 13.43 -2.89
N ILE A 239 -14.41 13.51 -2.29
CA ILE A 239 -14.82 14.71 -1.51
C ILE A 239 -13.98 14.93 -0.25
N GLY A 240 -13.46 13.86 0.34
CA GLY A 240 -12.58 13.91 1.52
C GLY A 240 -11.28 14.67 1.30
N ILE A 241 -10.84 14.88 0.05
CA ILE A 241 -9.63 15.69 -0.25
C ILE A 241 -9.72 17.09 0.36
N LEU A 242 -10.92 17.68 0.40
CA LEU A 242 -11.13 19.02 0.93
C LEU A 242 -10.96 19.15 2.46
N LEU A 243 -10.78 18.03 3.17
CA LEU A 243 -10.49 18.01 4.61
C LEU A 243 -9.01 18.19 4.94
N GLN A 244 -8.12 18.06 3.94
CA GLN A 244 -6.69 18.14 4.16
C GLN A 244 -6.28 19.51 4.68
N SER A 245 -5.67 19.55 5.87
CA SER A 245 -5.32 20.78 6.60
C SER A 245 -4.34 21.70 5.87
N ARG A 246 -3.57 21.15 4.93
CA ARG A 246 -2.56 21.86 4.14
C ARG A 246 -3.10 22.61 2.93
N LEU A 247 -4.37 22.42 2.55
CA LEU A 247 -4.97 23.11 1.41
C LEU A 247 -5.20 24.60 1.72
N ASP A 248 -4.93 25.47 0.75
CA ASP A 248 -5.30 26.89 0.86
C ASP A 248 -6.83 27.04 0.94
N VAL A 249 -7.28 27.84 1.89
CA VAL A 249 -8.72 28.08 2.15
C VAL A 249 -9.46 28.61 0.92
N LYS A 250 -8.79 29.40 0.07
CA LYS A 250 -9.35 29.93 -1.19
C LYS A 250 -9.55 28.84 -2.23
N ASP A 251 -8.65 27.86 -2.30
CA ASP A 251 -8.76 26.73 -3.23
C ASP A 251 -9.86 25.76 -2.78
N VAL A 252 -9.97 25.51 -1.48
CA VAL A 252 -11.11 24.77 -0.91
C VAL A 252 -12.43 25.49 -1.20
N ALA A 253 -12.46 26.82 -1.05
CA ALA A 253 -13.65 27.62 -1.36
C ALA A 253 -14.00 27.58 -2.87
N TYR A 254 -12.99 27.59 -3.74
CA TYR A 254 -13.18 27.46 -5.19
C TYR A 254 -13.77 26.10 -5.57
N ALA A 255 -13.15 25.01 -5.12
CA ALA A 255 -13.60 23.64 -5.36
C ALA A 255 -15.02 23.42 -4.81
N TRP A 256 -15.29 23.87 -3.58
CA TRP A 256 -16.62 23.81 -3.00
C TRP A 256 -17.64 24.63 -3.79
N GLY A 257 -17.26 25.81 -4.30
CA GLY A 257 -18.12 26.63 -5.15
C GLY A 257 -18.56 25.90 -6.43
N LYS A 258 -17.64 25.20 -7.09
CA LYS A 258 -17.92 24.37 -8.27
C LYS A 258 -18.89 23.23 -7.95
N ILE A 259 -18.59 22.46 -6.90
CA ILE A 259 -19.46 21.38 -6.40
C ILE A 259 -20.86 21.92 -6.06
N ARG A 260 -20.93 23.03 -5.32
CA ARG A 260 -22.21 23.62 -4.91
C ARG A 260 -23.05 24.03 -6.12
N ASN A 261 -22.43 24.57 -7.16
CA ASN A 261 -23.13 24.96 -8.38
C ASN A 261 -23.62 23.73 -9.16
N LYS A 262 -22.73 22.76 -9.41
CA LYS A 262 -23.03 21.52 -10.14
C LYS A 262 -24.12 20.69 -9.47
N TYR A 263 -24.04 20.51 -8.15
CA TYR A 263 -24.96 19.70 -7.35
C TYR A 263 -26.08 20.51 -6.69
N SER A 264 -26.29 21.77 -7.09
CA SER A 264 -27.16 22.73 -6.37
C SER A 264 -28.60 22.23 -6.11
N LYS A 265 -29.19 21.49 -7.05
CA LYS A 265 -30.55 20.93 -6.89
C LYS A 265 -30.60 19.84 -5.83
N ARG A 266 -29.62 18.94 -5.82
CA ARG A 266 -29.51 17.84 -4.85
C ARG A 266 -29.17 18.37 -3.46
N LEU A 267 -28.21 19.29 -3.37
CA LEU A 267 -27.87 20.00 -2.13
C LEU A 267 -29.09 20.72 -1.52
N ARG A 268 -29.87 21.44 -2.34
CA ARG A 268 -31.12 22.06 -1.87
C ARG A 268 -32.12 21.04 -1.33
N ARG A 269 -32.20 19.86 -1.92
CA ARG A 269 -33.07 18.78 -1.44
C ARG A 269 -32.58 18.26 -0.08
N VAL A 270 -31.32 17.85 0.02
CA VAL A 270 -30.76 17.26 1.25
C VAL A 270 -30.68 18.26 2.40
N PHE A 271 -30.50 19.55 2.14
CA PHE A 271 -30.47 20.58 3.17
C PHE A 271 -31.76 21.41 3.28
N LYS A 272 -32.89 20.91 2.73
CA LYS A 272 -34.22 21.57 2.80
C LYS A 272 -34.16 23.07 2.44
N GLY A 273 -33.44 23.40 1.38
CA GLY A 273 -33.24 24.76 0.87
C GLY A 273 -32.07 25.53 1.51
N ARG A 274 -31.56 25.10 2.66
CA ARG A 274 -30.47 25.79 3.39
C ARG A 274 -29.10 25.21 3.05
N VAL A 275 -28.68 25.39 1.80
CA VAL A 275 -27.39 24.86 1.33
C VAL A 275 -26.22 25.53 2.08
N PRO A 276 -25.28 24.75 2.65
CA PRO A 276 -24.11 25.29 3.33
C PRO A 276 -23.28 26.21 2.43
N LYS A 277 -22.83 27.34 2.98
CA LYS A 277 -22.14 28.38 2.20
C LYS A 277 -20.72 27.98 1.82
N ASN A 278 -19.96 27.43 2.77
CA ASN A 278 -18.59 26.95 2.61
C ASN A 278 -18.49 25.46 3.00
N PHE A 279 -17.34 24.84 2.71
CA PHE A 279 -17.12 23.41 2.96
C PHE A 279 -17.11 23.07 4.46
N SER A 280 -16.60 23.95 5.33
CA SER A 280 -16.63 23.74 6.78
C SER A 280 -18.06 23.68 7.32
N ASP A 281 -18.93 24.58 6.87
CA ASP A 281 -20.35 24.58 7.20
C ASP A 281 -21.05 23.32 6.67
N PHE A 282 -20.62 22.83 5.50
CA PHE A 282 -21.12 21.58 4.94
C PHE A 282 -20.76 20.40 5.83
N ASN A 283 -19.49 20.26 6.22
CA ASN A 283 -19.05 19.17 7.09
C ASN A 283 -19.75 19.21 8.46
N LYS A 284 -19.85 20.40 9.07
CA LYS A 284 -20.63 20.60 10.31
C LYS A 284 -22.11 20.24 10.15
N ALA A 285 -22.70 20.54 8.99
CA ALA A 285 -24.09 20.21 8.71
C ALA A 285 -24.30 18.70 8.53
N LEU A 286 -23.35 17.96 7.95
CA LEU A 286 -23.41 16.50 7.88
C LEU A 286 -23.47 15.89 9.28
N LYS A 287 -22.53 16.25 10.15
CA LYS A 287 -22.52 15.82 11.56
C LYS A 287 -23.83 16.16 12.28
N ARG A 288 -24.27 17.42 12.18
CA ARG A 288 -25.46 17.89 12.92
C ARG A 288 -26.79 17.31 12.42
N ILE A 289 -26.96 17.12 11.11
CA ILE A 289 -28.25 16.75 10.51
C ILE A 289 -28.34 15.25 10.27
N TYR A 290 -27.23 14.65 9.86
CA TYR A 290 -27.15 13.26 9.43
C TYR A 290 -26.33 12.39 10.37
N ASP A 291 -25.65 12.97 11.37
CA ASP A 291 -24.86 12.18 12.31
C ASP A 291 -23.76 11.39 11.58
N ILE A 292 -23.11 12.03 10.60
CA ILE A 292 -21.97 11.53 9.83
C ILE A 292 -20.73 12.29 10.30
N GLU A 293 -19.78 11.56 10.85
CA GLU A 293 -18.49 12.02 11.35
C GLU A 293 -17.40 11.88 10.28
N PHE A 294 -17.39 10.77 9.53
CA PHE A 294 -16.33 10.43 8.59
C PHE A 294 -16.79 10.60 7.14
N LEU A 295 -16.39 11.72 6.55
CA LEU A 295 -16.67 12.03 5.16
C LEU A 295 -15.76 11.23 4.21
N GLU A 296 -14.63 10.76 4.72
CA GLU A 296 -13.61 9.94 4.07
C GLU A 296 -14.16 8.58 3.59
N ARG A 297 -15.22 8.07 4.24
CA ARG A 297 -15.90 6.81 3.88
C ARG A 297 -16.72 6.87 2.59
N PHE A 298 -16.82 8.04 1.97
CA PHE A 298 -17.45 8.22 0.68
C PHE A 298 -16.39 8.65 -0.33
N ARG A 299 -16.27 7.92 -1.44
CA ARG A 299 -15.40 8.35 -2.53
C ARG A 299 -15.94 9.69 -3.05
N SER A 300 -17.11 9.70 -3.69
CA SER A 300 -17.57 10.92 -4.38
C SER A 300 -18.66 11.70 -3.63
N ILE A 301 -18.80 12.99 -3.97
CA ILE A 301 -19.95 13.79 -3.55
C ILE A 301 -21.27 13.22 -4.09
N ASP A 302 -21.26 12.57 -5.26
CA ASP A 302 -22.43 11.88 -5.80
C ASP A 302 -22.84 10.71 -4.88
N THR A 303 -21.84 9.96 -4.41
CA THR A 303 -22.02 8.84 -3.51
C THR A 303 -22.71 9.29 -2.23
N LEU A 304 -22.11 10.28 -1.57
CA LEU A 304 -22.64 10.88 -0.36
C LEU A 304 -24.06 11.41 -0.56
N LEU A 305 -24.28 12.25 -1.58
CA LEU A 305 -25.61 12.83 -1.80
C LEU A 305 -26.67 11.75 -2.08
N GLY A 306 -26.30 10.65 -2.75
CA GLY A 306 -27.22 9.53 -2.98
C GLY A 306 -27.66 8.86 -1.68
N VAL A 307 -26.70 8.64 -0.77
CA VAL A 307 -26.98 8.15 0.59
C VAL A 307 -27.88 9.11 1.36
N LEU A 308 -27.57 10.41 1.37
CA LEU A 308 -28.35 11.42 2.09
C LEU A 308 -29.79 11.53 1.55
N GLU A 309 -29.96 11.47 0.23
CA GLU A 309 -31.27 11.48 -0.41
C GLU A 309 -32.12 10.25 -0.04
N LEU A 310 -31.49 9.07 0.05
CA LEU A 310 -32.15 7.85 0.52
C LEU A 310 -32.49 7.94 2.01
N ARG A 311 -31.66 8.59 2.83
CA ARG A 311 -32.00 8.82 4.24
C ARG A 311 -33.20 9.76 4.42
N LEU A 312 -33.46 10.68 3.50
CA LEU A 312 -34.69 11.48 3.56
C LEU A 312 -35.94 10.67 3.22
N ASN A 313 -35.82 9.63 2.38
CA ASN A 313 -36.94 8.77 2.00
C ASN A 313 -36.47 7.34 1.66
N PRO A 314 -36.28 6.47 2.66
CA PRO A 314 -35.83 5.08 2.45
C PRO A 314 -36.80 4.27 1.58
N GLY A 315 -38.07 4.68 1.53
CA GLY A 315 -39.09 4.09 0.67
C GLY A 315 -38.79 4.21 -0.83
N ARG A 316 -37.87 5.09 -1.24
CA ARG A 316 -37.42 5.21 -2.64
C ARG A 316 -36.32 4.22 -3.02
N ALA A 317 -35.78 3.45 -2.08
CA ALA A 317 -34.82 2.43 -2.42
C ALA A 317 -35.45 1.41 -3.40
N VAL A 318 -34.72 1.00 -4.43
CA VAL A 318 -35.20 0.07 -5.46
C VAL A 318 -34.16 -1.03 -5.71
N GLY A 319 -34.59 -2.16 -6.26
CA GLY A 319 -33.68 -3.28 -6.51
C GLY A 319 -33.14 -3.91 -5.23
N LYS A 320 -31.89 -4.42 -5.30
CA LYS A 320 -31.19 -5.00 -4.15
C LYS A 320 -30.78 -3.87 -3.20
N THR A 321 -31.00 -4.04 -1.91
CA THR A 321 -30.66 -3.04 -0.90
C THR A 321 -29.56 -3.53 0.03
N ALA A 322 -28.61 -2.65 0.31
CA ALA A 322 -27.60 -2.85 1.34
C ALA A 322 -27.79 -1.81 2.46
N VAL A 323 -27.71 -2.23 3.71
CA VAL A 323 -27.62 -1.31 4.86
C VAL A 323 -26.21 -1.40 5.42
N VAL A 324 -25.48 -0.29 5.42
CA VAL A 324 -24.12 -0.22 5.97
C VAL A 324 -24.19 0.56 7.28
N ILE A 325 -23.69 -0.06 8.34
CA ILE A 325 -23.60 0.49 9.69
C ILE A 325 -22.12 0.58 10.02
N SER A 326 -21.62 1.78 10.25
CA SER A 326 -20.21 2.02 10.53
C SER A 326 -20.01 2.66 11.90
N PRO A 327 -18.86 2.47 12.56
CA PRO A 327 -18.65 2.96 13.91
C PRO A 327 -18.40 4.47 13.89
N LYS A 328 -18.74 5.14 14.98
CA LYS A 328 -18.42 6.57 15.19
C LYS A 328 -17.00 6.83 15.69
N VAL A 329 -16.25 5.77 15.97
CA VAL A 329 -14.86 5.83 16.41
C VAL A 329 -14.05 4.98 15.44
N ASP A 330 -13.02 5.58 14.84
CA ASP A 330 -12.11 4.91 13.92
C ASP A 330 -10.69 5.48 14.07
N GLY A 331 -10.08 5.24 15.24
CA GLY A 331 -8.82 5.89 15.62
C GLY A 331 -7.62 5.52 14.73
N ASN A 332 -7.70 4.38 14.03
CA ASN A 332 -6.66 3.89 13.12
C ASN A 332 -7.01 4.07 11.63
N GLY A 333 -8.20 4.63 11.31
CA GLY A 333 -8.65 4.84 9.92
C GLY A 333 -8.87 3.54 9.15
N ALA A 334 -9.26 2.45 9.84
CA ALA A 334 -9.40 1.13 9.23
C ALA A 334 -10.40 1.12 8.05
N PHE A 335 -11.44 1.95 8.14
CA PHE A 335 -12.53 1.99 7.17
C PHE A 335 -12.36 3.10 6.12
N ASP A 336 -11.30 3.90 6.20
CA ASP A 336 -11.00 4.96 5.22
C ASP A 336 -10.38 4.40 3.93
N SER A 337 -9.69 3.27 4.04
CA SER A 337 -8.88 2.71 2.95
C SER A 337 -9.70 2.02 1.85
N TYR A 338 -10.93 1.58 2.15
CA TYR A 338 -11.77 0.82 1.22
C TYR A 338 -13.22 1.32 1.23
N PRO A 339 -13.72 1.92 0.13
CA PRO A 339 -15.03 2.56 0.11
C PRO A 339 -16.15 1.53 -0.12
N VAL A 340 -16.51 0.78 0.92
CA VAL A 340 -17.56 -0.27 0.88
C VAL A 340 -18.86 0.24 0.28
N VAL A 341 -19.27 1.47 0.61
CA VAL A 341 -20.49 2.11 0.09
C VAL A 341 -20.43 2.27 -1.43
N ASP A 342 -19.32 2.82 -1.94
CA ASP A 342 -19.12 3.02 -3.38
C ASP A 342 -19.09 1.68 -4.11
N ARG A 343 -18.36 0.68 -3.59
CA ARG A 343 -18.27 -0.62 -4.23
C ARG A 343 -19.62 -1.32 -4.31
N LEU A 344 -20.39 -1.34 -3.23
CA LEU A 344 -21.73 -1.93 -3.25
C LEU A 344 -22.64 -1.22 -4.27
N ARG A 345 -22.53 0.11 -4.41
CA ARG A 345 -23.26 0.85 -5.45
C ARG A 345 -22.82 0.48 -6.87
N GLU A 346 -21.52 0.32 -7.11
CA GLU A 346 -20.98 -0.15 -8.40
C GLU A 346 -21.51 -1.54 -8.77
N LEU A 347 -21.72 -2.40 -7.77
CA LEU A 347 -22.33 -3.72 -7.93
C LEU A 347 -23.87 -3.69 -8.05
N GLY A 348 -24.48 -2.50 -8.09
CA GLY A 348 -25.90 -2.31 -8.33
C GLY A 348 -26.79 -2.33 -7.08
N PHE A 349 -26.22 -2.27 -5.87
CA PHE A 349 -27.01 -2.13 -4.65
C PHE A 349 -27.45 -0.69 -4.42
N THR A 350 -28.68 -0.53 -3.97
CA THR A 350 -29.12 0.71 -3.32
C THR A 350 -28.65 0.70 -1.87
N VAL A 351 -27.69 1.57 -1.54
CA VAL A 351 -27.04 1.58 -0.22
C VAL A 351 -27.66 2.62 0.71
N LEU A 352 -28.06 2.19 1.91
CA LEU A 352 -28.45 3.04 3.03
C LEU A 352 -27.36 2.99 4.10
N TYR A 353 -26.75 4.13 4.41
CA TYR A 353 -25.58 4.19 5.30
C TYR A 353 -25.86 5.01 6.57
N TYR A 354 -25.33 4.54 7.70
CA TYR A 354 -25.45 5.18 9.01
C TYR A 354 -24.18 4.99 9.82
N GLU A 355 -23.82 6.01 10.61
CA GLU A 355 -22.82 5.89 11.65
C GLU A 355 -23.51 5.80 13.01
N VAL A 356 -23.03 4.89 13.84
CA VAL A 356 -23.64 4.56 15.12
C VAL A 356 -22.57 4.46 16.18
N GLY A 357 -22.90 4.79 17.43
CA GLY A 357 -21.98 4.66 18.56
C GLY A 357 -22.42 3.62 19.60
N ASP A 358 -23.62 3.05 19.41
CA ASP A 358 -24.26 2.12 20.33
C ASP A 358 -25.30 1.26 19.60
N GLU A 359 -25.69 0.14 20.19
CA GLU A 359 -26.68 -0.80 19.66
C GLU A 359 -28.06 -0.16 19.47
N GLY A 360 -28.45 0.74 20.36
CA GLY A 360 -29.70 1.49 20.25
C GLY A 360 -29.75 2.33 18.97
N ALA A 361 -28.64 2.97 18.60
CA ALA A 361 -28.46 3.71 17.36
C ALA A 361 -28.47 2.78 16.15
N ALA A 362 -27.82 1.61 16.23
CA ALA A 362 -27.89 0.58 15.19
C ALA A 362 -29.33 0.10 14.95
N ILE A 363 -30.11 -0.16 16.00
CA ILE A 363 -31.53 -0.53 15.89
C ILE A 363 -32.34 0.58 15.23
N ARG A 364 -32.11 1.85 15.61
CA ARG A 364 -32.80 3.00 15.00
C ARG A 364 -32.44 3.12 13.52
N ALA A 365 -31.17 2.96 13.15
CA ALA A 365 -30.69 2.95 11.78
C ALA A 365 -31.35 1.83 10.96
N LEU A 366 -31.33 0.59 11.44
CA LEU A 366 -31.97 -0.56 10.79
C LEU A 366 -33.47 -0.35 10.61
N LYS A 367 -34.18 0.11 11.65
CA LYS A 367 -35.62 0.42 11.56
C LYS A 367 -35.89 1.51 10.53
N HIS A 368 -35.06 2.54 10.47
CA HIS A 368 -35.23 3.61 9.50
C HIS A 368 -34.98 3.10 8.07
N ALA A 369 -33.85 2.43 7.84
CA ALA A 369 -33.43 1.94 6.53
C ALA A 369 -34.43 0.93 5.93
N THR A 370 -34.96 0.05 6.76
CA THR A 370 -35.82 -1.07 6.32
C THR A 370 -37.31 -0.76 6.42
N MET A 371 -37.69 0.51 6.67
CA MET A 371 -39.08 0.91 6.88
C MET A 371 -39.76 0.08 7.99
N LYS A 372 -39.08 -0.05 9.14
CA LYS A 372 -39.45 -0.86 10.32
C LYS A 372 -39.53 -2.36 10.02
N GLY A 373 -38.68 -2.86 9.12
CA GLY A 373 -38.67 -4.25 8.66
C GLY A 373 -39.67 -4.58 7.55
N LYS A 374 -40.45 -3.60 7.07
CA LYS A 374 -41.36 -3.80 5.92
C LYS A 374 -40.61 -4.05 4.62
N ARG A 375 -39.39 -3.54 4.51
CA ARG A 375 -38.49 -3.72 3.37
C ARG A 375 -37.14 -4.22 3.89
N LYS A 376 -37.04 -5.52 4.08
CA LYS A 376 -35.81 -6.16 4.55
C LYS A 376 -34.67 -5.97 3.53
N ALA A 377 -33.45 -5.84 4.04
CA ALA A 377 -32.24 -5.67 3.25
C ALA A 377 -31.78 -6.99 2.63
N ASP A 378 -31.17 -6.92 1.45
CA ASP A 378 -30.46 -8.05 0.85
C ASP A 378 -29.11 -8.27 1.54
N VAL A 379 -28.45 -7.17 1.95
CA VAL A 379 -27.17 -7.18 2.66
C VAL A 379 -27.24 -6.22 3.84
N VAL A 380 -26.72 -6.63 4.99
CA VAL A 380 -26.37 -5.72 6.08
C VAL A 380 -24.87 -5.84 6.32
N VAL A 381 -24.15 -4.73 6.26
CA VAL A 381 -22.74 -4.65 6.64
C VAL A 381 -22.67 -3.91 7.97
N ILE A 382 -22.02 -4.52 8.95
CA ILE A 382 -21.69 -3.87 10.22
C ILE A 382 -20.18 -3.80 10.30
N GLU A 383 -19.66 -2.58 10.32
CA GLU A 383 -18.26 -2.28 10.49
C GLU A 383 -17.99 -1.94 11.95
N GLY A 384 -16.79 -2.27 12.43
CA GLY A 384 -16.42 -2.02 13.81
C GLY A 384 -15.04 -2.58 14.15
N HIS A 385 -14.49 -2.11 15.26
CA HIS A 385 -13.27 -2.65 15.85
C HIS A 385 -13.62 -3.66 16.92
N GLY A 386 -12.70 -4.52 17.35
CA GLY A 386 -13.01 -5.41 18.48
C GLY A 386 -12.12 -6.62 18.60
N SER A 387 -12.72 -7.74 18.98
CA SER A 387 -12.06 -9.03 19.19
C SER A 387 -12.81 -10.14 18.45
N ALA A 388 -12.37 -11.40 18.61
CA ALA A 388 -13.11 -12.54 18.07
C ALA A 388 -14.58 -12.61 18.54
N SER A 389 -14.88 -12.13 19.75
CA SER A 389 -16.21 -12.25 20.38
C SER A 389 -17.02 -10.95 20.39
N THR A 390 -16.38 -9.79 20.17
CA THR A 390 -17.01 -8.47 20.30
C THR A 390 -16.81 -7.59 19.07
N LEU A 391 -17.82 -6.82 18.69
CA LEU A 391 -17.75 -5.80 17.64
C LEU A 391 -18.18 -4.43 18.20
N SER A 392 -17.22 -3.53 18.37
CA SER A 392 -17.40 -2.16 18.84
C SER A 392 -18.07 -1.29 17.77
N LEU A 393 -19.14 -0.63 18.18
CA LEU A 393 -19.84 0.41 17.42
C LEU A 393 -19.37 1.82 17.84
N GLY A 394 -18.90 1.99 19.07
CA GLY A 394 -18.41 3.29 19.56
C GLY A 394 -17.66 3.22 20.90
N GLY A 395 -17.27 2.02 21.31
CA GLY A 395 -16.41 1.78 22.46
C GLY A 395 -14.93 1.76 22.06
N GLU A 396 -14.05 1.74 23.06
CA GLU A 396 -12.60 1.62 22.85
C GLU A 396 -12.23 0.25 22.23
N ASP A 397 -11.11 0.20 21.53
CA ASP A 397 -10.61 -1.04 20.93
C ASP A 397 -10.25 -2.04 22.03
N LEU A 398 -11.08 -3.07 22.16
CA LEU A 398 -10.82 -4.18 23.05
C LEU A 398 -9.78 -5.09 22.40
N GLY A 399 -8.50 -4.86 22.72
CA GLY A 399 -7.45 -5.83 22.45
C GLY A 399 -7.76 -7.18 23.11
N ALA A 400 -6.97 -8.22 22.81
CA ALA A 400 -7.17 -9.55 23.38
C ALA A 400 -7.18 -9.51 24.92
N GLY A 401 -8.36 -9.60 25.53
CA GLY A 401 -8.57 -9.55 27.00
C GLY A 401 -8.98 -8.19 27.59
N GLY A 402 -9.27 -7.18 26.76
CA GLY A 402 -9.80 -5.89 27.24
C GLY A 402 -11.18 -6.00 27.88
N LYS A 403 -11.49 -5.16 28.88
CA LYS A 403 -12.82 -5.06 29.49
C LYS A 403 -13.67 -4.03 28.76
N MET A 404 -14.93 -4.38 28.48
CA MET A 404 -15.90 -3.45 27.87
C MET A 404 -16.11 -2.24 28.79
N SER A 405 -15.93 -1.05 28.22
CA SER A 405 -16.20 0.23 28.90
C SER A 405 -17.69 0.47 29.17
N ASP A 406 -18.55 -0.05 28.30
CA ASP A 406 -20.02 0.09 28.30
C ASP A 406 -20.60 -0.98 27.35
N GLU A 407 -21.44 -1.89 27.84
CA GLU A 407 -21.95 -3.07 27.10
C GLU A 407 -22.66 -2.66 25.80
N PHE A 408 -23.49 -1.62 25.83
CA PHE A 408 -24.29 -1.15 24.68
C PHE A 408 -23.47 -0.58 23.52
N LYS A 409 -22.17 -0.37 23.71
CA LYS A 409 -21.28 0.11 22.66
C LYS A 409 -20.73 -1.01 21.78
N TYR A 410 -21.03 -2.26 22.10
CA TYR A 410 -20.52 -3.43 21.41
C TYR A 410 -21.67 -4.39 21.10
N ILE A 411 -21.51 -5.17 20.04
CA ILE A 411 -22.27 -6.39 19.79
C ILE A 411 -21.41 -7.54 20.27
N ASP A 412 -21.89 -8.36 21.21
CA ASP A 412 -21.11 -9.43 21.80
C ASP A 412 -21.74 -10.82 21.65
N SER A 413 -20.87 -11.84 21.59
CA SER A 413 -21.25 -13.24 21.52
C SER A 413 -22.09 -13.72 22.72
N SER A 414 -21.85 -13.19 23.93
CA SER A 414 -22.62 -13.60 25.12
C SER A 414 -24.05 -13.08 25.09
N ASP A 415 -24.31 -11.94 24.44
CA ASP A 415 -25.67 -11.46 24.22
C ASP A 415 -26.44 -12.41 23.33
N VAL A 416 -25.78 -12.91 22.30
CA VAL A 416 -26.35 -13.91 21.41
C VAL A 416 -26.62 -15.23 22.16
N GLU A 417 -25.66 -15.72 22.97
CA GLU A 417 -25.82 -16.94 23.78
C GLU A 417 -26.98 -16.85 24.78
N ASN A 418 -27.15 -15.69 25.40
CA ASN A 418 -28.22 -15.45 26.37
C ASN A 418 -29.58 -15.14 25.70
N GLY A 419 -29.68 -15.25 24.37
CA GLY A 419 -30.90 -14.95 23.61
C GLY A 419 -31.25 -13.47 23.58
N ARG A 420 -30.31 -12.60 23.95
CA ARG A 420 -30.37 -11.13 23.90
C ARG A 420 -29.84 -10.64 22.54
N ASP A 421 -30.29 -11.18 21.41
CA ASP A 421 -30.06 -10.51 20.11
C ASP A 421 -30.80 -9.14 20.12
N GLU A 422 -30.13 -8.13 20.69
CA GLU A 422 -30.70 -6.81 20.95
C GLU A 422 -31.08 -6.12 19.65
N LEU A 423 -30.25 -6.32 18.61
CA LEU A 423 -30.47 -5.80 17.27
C LEU A 423 -31.66 -6.46 16.56
N ARG A 424 -32.03 -7.70 16.90
CA ARG A 424 -33.12 -8.47 16.29
C ARG A 424 -32.97 -8.54 14.78
N LEU A 425 -31.77 -8.87 14.30
CA LEU A 425 -31.35 -8.72 12.90
C LEU A 425 -32.26 -9.46 11.91
N LYS A 426 -32.86 -10.60 12.31
CA LYS A 426 -33.84 -11.36 11.50
C LYS A 426 -35.04 -10.53 11.02
N ARG A 427 -35.38 -9.45 11.73
CA ARG A 427 -36.48 -8.53 11.34
C ARG A 427 -36.10 -7.65 10.14
N PHE A 428 -34.81 -7.47 9.91
CA PHE A 428 -34.27 -6.47 9.00
C PHE A 428 -33.57 -7.07 7.77
N ILE A 429 -33.16 -8.34 7.82
CA ILE A 429 -32.46 -9.02 6.73
C ILE A 429 -33.37 -10.04 6.04
N LYS A 430 -33.34 -10.09 4.70
CA LYS A 430 -34.11 -11.06 3.90
C LYS A 430 -33.63 -12.48 4.20
N GLN A 431 -34.54 -13.45 4.05
CA GLN A 431 -34.16 -14.85 4.03
C GLN A 431 -33.25 -15.10 2.83
N GLY A 432 -32.11 -15.76 3.04
CA GLY A 432 -31.06 -15.92 2.04
C GLY A 432 -30.27 -14.64 1.74
N GLY A 433 -30.44 -13.58 2.54
CA GLY A 433 -29.59 -12.38 2.50
C GLY A 433 -28.28 -12.58 3.28
N ASP A 434 -27.45 -11.54 3.29
CA ASP A 434 -26.12 -11.55 3.90
C ASP A 434 -26.04 -10.60 5.11
N LEU A 435 -25.43 -11.06 6.19
CA LEU A 435 -24.89 -10.23 7.27
C LEU A 435 -23.37 -10.28 7.18
N VAL A 436 -22.74 -9.13 7.01
CA VAL A 436 -21.30 -8.99 6.85
C VAL A 436 -20.75 -8.29 8.08
N LEU A 437 -19.79 -8.92 8.74
CA LEU A 437 -19.03 -8.33 9.83
C LEU A 437 -17.69 -7.88 9.25
N ASN A 438 -17.57 -6.57 8.98
CA ASN A 438 -16.33 -5.98 8.49
C ASN A 438 -15.52 -5.47 9.68
N SER A 439 -14.62 -6.32 10.17
CA SER A 439 -13.73 -5.96 11.27
C SER A 439 -12.41 -6.68 11.13
N CYS A 440 -11.35 -5.98 11.50
CA CYS A 440 -10.01 -6.53 11.66
C CYS A 440 -9.90 -7.53 12.81
N SER A 441 -10.96 -7.96 13.49
CA SER A 441 -10.84 -8.93 14.60
C SER A 441 -11.93 -10.00 14.63
N ASN A 442 -13.14 -9.72 14.12
CA ASN A 442 -14.29 -10.63 14.23
C ASN A 442 -14.22 -11.86 13.30
N GLY A 443 -13.11 -12.03 12.59
CA GLY A 443 -12.85 -13.20 11.77
C GLY A 443 -12.06 -14.32 12.45
N GLU A 444 -11.43 -14.05 13.59
CA GLU A 444 -10.58 -15.01 14.27
C GLU A 444 -11.38 -16.27 14.65
N GLY A 445 -11.09 -17.39 13.97
CA GLY A 445 -11.56 -18.71 14.39
C GLY A 445 -12.87 -19.22 13.77
N PHE A 446 -13.26 -18.79 12.56
CA PHE A 446 -14.43 -19.35 11.84
C PHE A 446 -14.48 -20.90 11.91
N ASP A 447 -13.34 -21.58 11.75
CA ASP A 447 -13.21 -23.04 11.89
C ASP A 447 -12.64 -23.53 13.24
N ARG A 448 -12.00 -22.66 14.02
CA ARG A 448 -11.24 -23.05 15.23
C ARG A 448 -11.90 -22.65 16.56
N ASN A 449 -12.89 -21.76 16.56
CA ASN A 449 -13.51 -21.24 17.76
C ASN A 449 -15.04 -21.12 17.63
N ARG A 450 -15.77 -22.08 18.23
CA ARG A 450 -17.24 -22.10 18.27
C ARG A 450 -17.85 -20.93 19.06
N GLY A 451 -17.05 -20.19 19.84
CA GLY A 451 -17.51 -19.05 20.64
C GLY A 451 -17.34 -17.69 19.98
N ASN A 452 -16.85 -17.61 18.73
CA ASN A 452 -16.68 -16.30 18.08
C ASN A 452 -18.03 -15.72 17.60
N LEU A 453 -18.07 -14.38 17.45
CA LEU A 453 -19.32 -13.65 17.20
C LEU A 453 -20.02 -14.09 15.90
N ALA A 454 -19.26 -14.32 14.83
CA ALA A 454 -19.80 -14.71 13.53
C ALA A 454 -20.54 -16.07 13.62
N ASN A 455 -19.93 -17.05 14.27
CA ASN A 455 -20.51 -18.38 14.47
C ASN A 455 -21.77 -18.32 15.34
N ARG A 456 -21.76 -17.53 16.42
CA ARG A 456 -22.94 -17.32 17.27
C ARG A 456 -24.10 -16.67 16.51
N LEU A 457 -23.82 -15.66 15.70
CA LEU A 457 -24.83 -15.03 14.85
C LEU A 457 -25.39 -16.02 13.83
N ALA A 458 -24.58 -16.91 13.28
CA ALA A 458 -25.05 -17.95 12.36
C ALA A 458 -26.03 -18.94 13.02
N GLU A 459 -25.82 -19.26 14.31
CA GLU A 459 -26.72 -20.13 15.09
C GLU A 459 -28.11 -19.50 15.28
N VAL A 460 -28.17 -18.20 15.61
CA VAL A 460 -29.44 -17.52 15.94
C VAL A 460 -30.14 -16.88 14.73
N LEU A 461 -29.46 -16.77 13.58
CA LEU A 461 -29.99 -16.22 12.34
C LEU A 461 -30.11 -17.27 11.22
N PRO A 462 -30.89 -18.37 11.41
CA PRO A 462 -30.94 -19.45 10.44
C PRO A 462 -31.43 -18.97 9.07
N GLY A 463 -30.61 -19.27 8.06
CA GLY A 463 -30.81 -18.94 6.65
C GLY A 463 -30.58 -17.46 6.30
N ILE A 464 -29.88 -16.71 7.15
CA ILE A 464 -29.08 -15.56 6.75
C ILE A 464 -27.63 -16.05 6.61
N ARG A 465 -26.93 -15.64 5.56
CA ARG A 465 -25.51 -15.96 5.39
C ARG A 465 -24.66 -14.98 6.19
N ILE A 466 -23.81 -15.50 7.06
CA ILE A 466 -22.84 -14.67 7.78
C ILE A 466 -21.53 -14.67 6.99
N GLN A 467 -21.00 -13.49 6.69
CA GLN A 467 -19.69 -13.31 6.08
C GLN A 467 -18.80 -12.52 7.03
N SER A 468 -17.61 -13.04 7.31
CA SER A 468 -16.56 -12.39 8.08
C SER A 468 -15.21 -12.89 7.58
N ALA A 469 -14.13 -12.17 7.92
CA ALA A 469 -12.78 -12.69 7.71
C ALA A 469 -12.57 -14.02 8.47
N THR A 470 -11.48 -14.73 8.18
CA THR A 470 -11.01 -15.88 9.00
C THR A 470 -9.85 -15.50 9.93
N GLU A 471 -9.31 -14.30 9.76
CA GLU A 471 -8.20 -13.73 10.51
C GLU A 471 -8.43 -12.21 10.72
N PRO A 472 -7.60 -11.55 11.52
CA PRO A 472 -7.64 -10.10 11.77
C PRO A 472 -7.41 -9.18 10.55
N MET A 473 -8.33 -9.14 9.59
CA MET A 473 -8.16 -8.38 8.34
C MET A 473 -9.43 -7.64 7.89
N ASN A 474 -9.25 -6.51 7.19
CA ASN A 474 -10.34 -5.71 6.62
C ASN A 474 -10.69 -6.16 5.20
N VAL A 475 -11.90 -5.82 4.75
CA VAL A 475 -12.33 -6.05 3.36
C VAL A 475 -11.40 -5.34 2.39
N LYS A 476 -10.98 -6.05 1.34
CA LYS A 476 -10.13 -5.53 0.26
C LYS A 476 -10.84 -5.45 -1.08
N GLU A 477 -11.82 -6.32 -1.32
CA GLU A 477 -12.59 -6.35 -2.56
C GLU A 477 -14.01 -6.87 -2.29
N ILE A 478 -14.97 -6.45 -3.10
CA ILE A 478 -16.33 -7.00 -3.13
C ILE A 478 -16.67 -7.30 -4.59
N TYR A 479 -17.09 -8.52 -4.86
CA TYR A 479 -17.52 -8.93 -6.19
C TYR A 479 -18.84 -9.70 -6.12
N ILE A 480 -19.40 -9.98 -7.29
CA ILE A 480 -20.63 -10.74 -7.43
C ILE A 480 -20.29 -12.14 -7.93
N ASP A 481 -20.75 -13.16 -7.22
CA ASP A 481 -20.61 -14.55 -7.67
C ASP A 481 -21.53 -14.89 -8.84
N LEU A 482 -21.41 -16.11 -9.37
CA LEU A 482 -22.22 -16.61 -10.49
C LEU A 482 -23.74 -16.62 -10.19
N TYR A 483 -24.14 -16.49 -8.93
CA TYR A 483 -25.54 -16.46 -8.49
C TYR A 483 -26.03 -15.04 -8.19
N GLY A 484 -25.22 -14.02 -8.50
CA GLY A 484 -25.61 -12.63 -8.23
C GLY A 484 -25.45 -12.22 -6.77
N ARG A 485 -24.73 -12.98 -5.95
CA ARG A 485 -24.54 -12.72 -4.51
C ARG A 485 -23.24 -11.97 -4.27
N PRO A 486 -23.23 -11.00 -3.34
CA PRO A 486 -22.00 -10.29 -3.00
C PRO A 486 -21.09 -11.20 -2.18
N ILE A 487 -19.83 -11.30 -2.61
CA ILE A 487 -18.76 -11.96 -1.88
C ILE A 487 -17.79 -10.88 -1.43
N PHE A 488 -17.56 -10.83 -0.13
CA PHE A 488 -16.56 -9.96 0.48
C PHE A 488 -15.26 -10.75 0.56
N GLN A 489 -14.20 -10.18 0.01
CA GLN A 489 -12.88 -10.79 0.05
C GLN A 489 -12.00 -10.03 1.02
N TRP A 490 -11.46 -10.79 1.98
CA TRP A 490 -10.43 -10.35 2.89
C TRP A 490 -9.12 -11.01 2.47
N THR A 491 -8.07 -10.22 2.31
CA THR A 491 -6.72 -10.73 2.04
C THR A 491 -5.77 -10.01 2.98
N ALA A 492 -4.72 -10.71 3.42
CA ALA A 492 -3.58 -10.10 4.09
C ALA A 492 -2.91 -9.10 3.12
N GLY A 493 -3.41 -7.87 3.09
CA GLY A 493 -2.63 -6.76 2.54
C GLY A 493 -1.49 -6.50 3.52
N THR A 494 -0.29 -6.30 2.99
CA THR A 494 0.89 -5.78 3.69
C THR A 494 0.47 -4.85 4.83
N LEU A 495 0.85 -5.20 6.05
CA LEU A 495 0.61 -4.38 7.24
C LEU A 495 1.12 -2.97 6.93
N TYR A 496 0.21 -1.98 6.87
CA TYR A 496 0.60 -0.59 7.06
C TYR A 496 1.04 -0.44 8.52
N VAL A 497 2.32 -0.68 8.79
CA VAL A 497 2.97 -0.17 10.00
C VAL A 497 3.19 1.32 9.76
N ARG A 498 2.25 2.16 10.22
CA ARG A 498 2.57 3.58 10.41
C ARG A 498 3.66 3.67 11.46
N GLY A 499 4.88 4.01 11.04
CA GLY A 499 5.94 4.51 11.89
C GLY A 499 5.68 5.93 12.35
#